data_AF-A0A9W6MML9-F1
#
_entry.id   AF-A0A9W6MML9-F1
#
_cell.length_a   1.000
_cell.length_b   1.000
_cell.length_c   1.000
_cell.angle_alpha   90.00
_cell.angle_beta   90.00
_cell.angle_gamma   90.00
#
_symmetry.space_group_name_H-M   'P 1'
#
loop_
_entity.id
_entity.type
_entity.pdbx_description
1 polymer ?
#
loop_
_entity_poly.entity_id
_entity_poly.type
_entity_poly.pdbx_seq_one_letter_code
_entity_poly.pdbx_strand_id
1 'polypeptide(L)'
;MSDAPLEHKAPYRTANDWFNRVIVLLIALMGLVLGVPLALWGFLSLSGQMTSSDLSTVTAVLLFGMGMAFNAFGVVIGWSALVPGAKG
;
A
#
# COMPACT_ATOMS: atom_id res chain seq x y z
N MET A 1 -34.90 -24.84 21.88
CA MET A 1 -33.51 -24.40 21.75
C MET A 1 -33.55 -22.90 21.52
N SER A 2 -32.94 -22.12 22.41
CA SER A 2 -32.95 -20.66 22.36
C SER A 2 -31.86 -20.22 21.38
N ASP A 3 -32.26 -19.70 20.22
CA ASP A 3 -31.36 -18.96 19.34
C ASP A 3 -31.05 -17.62 20.01
N ALA A 4 -30.07 -17.62 20.91
CA ALA A 4 -29.51 -16.39 21.44
C ALA A 4 -28.85 -15.64 20.27
N PRO A 5 -29.17 -14.36 20.03
CA PRO A 5 -28.49 -13.58 19.01
C PRO A 5 -27.00 -13.55 19.36
N LEU A 6 -26.15 -13.88 18.38
CA LEU A 6 -24.71 -13.68 18.46
C LEU A 6 -24.48 -12.20 18.78
N GLU A 7 -24.30 -11.88 20.06
CA GLU A 7 -23.90 -10.56 20.53
C GLU A 7 -22.63 -10.19 19.73
N HIS A 8 -22.79 -9.36 18.71
CA HIS A 8 -21.73 -8.57 18.11
C HIS A 8 -21.27 -7.54 19.15
N LYS A 9 -20.71 -8.01 20.27
CA LYS A 9 -19.93 -7.18 21.17
C LYS A 9 -18.53 -7.05 20.60
N ALA A 10 -18.39 -6.15 19.64
CA ALA A 10 -17.16 -5.40 19.50
C ALA A 10 -17.47 -3.93 19.82
N PRO A 11 -17.58 -3.54 21.11
CA PRO A 11 -17.60 -2.14 21.46
C PRO A 11 -16.15 -1.65 21.54
N TYR A 12 -15.37 -1.78 20.48
CA TYR A 12 -14.14 -1.01 20.36
C TYR A 12 -14.48 0.31 19.67
N ARG A 13 -15.28 1.12 20.39
CA ARG A 13 -15.38 2.55 20.13
C ARG A 13 -14.39 3.23 21.07
N THR A 14 -13.10 2.95 20.89
CA THR A 14 -12.01 3.59 21.62
C THR A 14 -11.34 4.60 20.70
N ALA A 15 -11.00 5.79 21.22
CA ALA A 15 -10.24 6.79 20.48
C ALA A 15 -8.93 6.22 19.87
N ASN A 16 -8.41 5.14 20.47
CA ASN A 16 -7.28 4.36 19.96
C ASN A 16 -7.51 3.74 18.57
N ASP A 17 -8.71 3.28 18.23
CA ASP A 17 -8.97 2.66 16.92
C ASP A 17 -8.94 3.70 15.79
N TRP A 18 -9.52 4.87 16.04
CA TRP A 18 -9.45 5.98 15.09
C TRP A 18 -8.01 6.49 14.93
N PHE A 19 -7.28 6.64 16.05
CA PHE A 19 -5.88 7.05 16.02
C PHE A 19 -4.99 6.04 15.29
N ASN A 20 -5.20 4.74 15.52
CA ASN A 20 -4.47 3.68 14.82
C ASN A 20 -4.75 3.70 13.32
N ARG A 21 -6.01 3.88 12.89
CA ARG A 21 -6.34 4.04 11.46
C ARG A 21 -5.63 5.22 10.82
N VAL A 22 -5.52 6.35 11.53
CA VAL A 22 -4.79 7.53 11.05
C VAL A 22 -3.30 7.21 10.89
N ILE A 23 -2.67 6.54 11.86
CA ILE A 23 -1.27 6.12 11.74
C ILE A 23 -1.06 5.20 10.54
N VAL A 24 -1.93 4.21 10.36
CA VAL A 24 -1.85 3.25 9.25
C VAL A 24 -2.04 3.96 7.90
N LEU A 25 -2.95 4.92 7.81
CA LEU A 25 -3.12 5.76 6.63
C LEU A 25 -1.88 6.62 6.34
N LEU A 26 -1.23 7.16 7.36
CA LEU A 26 0.02 7.92 7.19
C LEU A 26 1.16 7.03 6.68
N ILE A 27 1.27 5.80 7.18
CA ILE A 27 2.27 4.82 6.70
C ILE A 27 1.98 4.46 5.23
N ALA A 28 0.71 4.21 4.90
CA ALA A 28 0.28 3.97 3.52
C ALA A 28 0.64 5.16 2.60
N LEU A 29 0.39 6.39 3.07
CA LEU A 29 0.72 7.61 2.35
C LEU A 29 2.23 7.72 2.11
N MET A 30 3.07 7.44 3.12
CA MET A 30 4.53 7.43 2.96
C MET A 30 4.98 6.40 1.92
N GLY A 31 4.37 5.22 1.93
CA GLY A 31 4.62 4.18 0.92
C GLY A 31 4.29 4.66 -0.51
N LEU A 32 3.20 5.39 -0.68
CA LEU A 32 2.81 5.98 -1.98
C LEU A 32 3.70 7.16 -2.39
N VAL A 33 4.06 8.03 -1.45
CA VAL A 33 4.93 9.19 -1.72
C VAL A 33 6.30 8.76 -2.20
N LEU A 34 6.83 7.63 -1.71
CA LEU A 34 8.09 7.06 -2.19
C LEU A 34 7.89 6.16 -3.41
N GLY A 35 6.82 5.35 -3.41
CA GLY A 35 6.54 4.37 -4.46
C GLY A 35 6.16 4.98 -5.80
N VAL A 36 5.34 6.04 -5.83
CA VAL A 36 4.87 6.68 -7.08
C VAL A 36 6.04 7.29 -7.86
N PRO A 37 6.93 8.12 -7.26
CA PRO A 37 8.09 8.64 -7.98
C PRO A 37 9.04 7.54 -8.45
N LEU A 38 9.30 6.52 -7.62
CA LEU A 38 10.16 5.38 -7.99
C LEU A 38 9.60 4.60 -9.18
N ALA A 39 8.29 4.33 -9.18
CA ALA A 39 7.63 3.65 -10.29
C ALA A 39 7.64 4.50 -11.57
N LEU A 40 7.35 5.80 -11.47
CA LEU A 40 7.40 6.71 -12.61
C LEU A 40 8.82 6.83 -13.18
N TRP A 41 9.84 6.98 -12.33
CA TRP A 41 11.23 7.08 -12.79
C TRP A 41 11.71 5.77 -13.42
N GLY A 42 11.41 4.63 -12.79
CA GLY A 42 11.71 3.32 -13.34
C GLY A 42 11.03 3.11 -14.70
N PHE A 43 9.77 3.51 -14.83
CA PHE A 43 9.01 3.41 -16.08
C PHE A 43 9.57 4.32 -17.19
N LEU A 44 9.87 5.58 -16.88
CA LEU A 44 10.48 6.53 -17.82
C LEU A 44 11.87 6.06 -18.26
N SER A 45 12.64 5.49 -17.34
CA SER A 45 13.95 4.92 -17.63
C SER A 45 13.84 3.67 -18.51
N LEU A 46 12.84 2.81 -18.28
CA LEU A 46 12.54 1.64 -19.13
C LEU A 46 12.12 2.04 -20.54
N SER A 47 11.24 3.02 -20.68
CA SER A 47 10.76 3.48 -21.99
C SER A 47 11.85 4.23 -22.77
N GLY A 48 12.71 5.00 -22.09
CA GLY A 48 13.85 5.68 -22.69
C GLY A 48 15.00 4.76 -23.10
N GLN A 49 15.09 3.55 -22.54
CA GLN A 49 16.15 2.58 -22.85
C GLN A 49 15.79 1.56 -23.92
N MET A 50 14.52 1.46 -24.35
CA MET A 50 14.17 0.69 -25.54
C MET A 50 14.90 1.19 -26.80
N THR A 51 15.51 2.38 -26.74
CA THR A 51 16.32 3.01 -27.78
C THR A 51 17.84 2.94 -27.58
N SER A 52 18.34 2.48 -26.42
CA SER A 52 19.79 2.39 -26.17
C SER A 52 20.13 1.18 -25.29
N SER A 53 20.79 0.19 -25.91
CA SER A 53 21.22 -1.06 -25.29
C SER A 53 22.42 -0.85 -24.37
N ASP A 54 22.19 -0.61 -23.09
CA ASP A 54 23.24 -0.65 -22.07
C ASP A 54 22.67 -1.05 -20.70
N LEU A 55 23.56 -1.52 -19.81
CA LEU A 55 23.37 -2.01 -18.42
C LEU A 55 22.28 -1.33 -17.55
N SER A 56 21.79 -0.16 -17.94
CA SER A 56 20.70 0.57 -17.31
C SER A 56 19.38 -0.21 -17.20
N THR A 57 19.14 -1.24 -18.01
CA THR A 57 17.79 -1.84 -18.11
C THR A 57 17.46 -2.65 -16.87
N VAL A 58 18.44 -3.40 -16.35
CA VAL A 58 18.28 -4.16 -15.11
C VAL A 58 17.97 -3.24 -13.94
N THR A 59 18.70 -2.13 -13.81
CA THR A 59 18.47 -1.13 -12.76
C THR A 59 17.10 -0.46 -12.90
N ALA A 60 16.66 -0.16 -14.12
CA ALA A 60 15.35 0.43 -14.37
C ALA A 60 14.20 -0.54 -14.05
N VAL A 61 14.33 -1.83 -14.39
CA VAL A 61 13.37 -2.87 -13.98
C VAL A 61 13.32 -2.98 -12.45
N LEU A 62 14.47 -2.97 -11.77
CA LEU A 62 14.52 -3.07 -10.30
C LEU A 62 13.86 -1.87 -9.62
N LEU A 63 14.16 -0.64 -10.08
CA LEU A 63 13.55 0.58 -9.55
C LEU A 63 12.04 0.62 -9.81
N PHE A 64 11.61 0.22 -11.01
CA PHE A 64 10.21 0.10 -11.35
C PHE A 64 9.50 -0.93 -10.46
N GLY A 65 10.09 -2.12 -10.30
CA GLY A 65 9.56 -3.19 -9.44
C GLY A 65 9.46 -2.78 -7.97
N MET A 66 10.49 -2.13 -7.43
CA MET A 66 10.45 -1.58 -6.07
C MET A 66 9.36 -0.52 -5.92
N GLY A 67 9.25 0.41 -6.86
CA GLY A 67 8.19 1.43 -6.85
C GLY A 67 6.79 0.80 -6.87
N MET A 68 6.57 -0.19 -7.73
CA MET A 68 5.30 -0.93 -7.80
C MET A 68 4.99 -1.69 -6.51
N ALA A 69 6.00 -2.31 -5.89
CA ALA A 69 5.83 -3.01 -4.61
C ALA A 69 5.47 -2.04 -3.48
N PHE A 70 6.13 -0.89 -3.38
CA PHE A 70 5.78 0.14 -2.39
C PHE A 70 4.37 0.70 -2.60
N ASN A 71 3.96 0.90 -3.85
CA ASN A 71 2.60 1.33 -4.17
C ASN A 71 1.56 0.27 -3.79
N ALA A 72 1.79 -1.00 -4.14
CA ALA A 72 0.90 -2.10 -3.78
C ALA A 72 0.77 -2.24 -2.26
N PHE A 73 1.88 -2.17 -1.53
CA PHE A 73 1.90 -2.21 -0.08
C PHE A 73 1.13 -1.03 0.54
N GLY A 74 1.36 0.19 0.04
CA GLY A 74 0.64 1.39 0.47
C GLY A 74 -0.88 1.27 0.25
N VAL A 75 -1.31 0.73 -0.90
CA VAL A 75 -2.73 0.51 -1.20
C VAL A 75 -3.35 -0.54 -0.28
N VAL A 76 -2.69 -1.69 -0.08
CA VAL A 76 -3.21 -2.79 0.76
C VAL A 76 -3.35 -2.35 2.22
N ILE A 77 -2.36 -1.62 2.74
CA ILE A 77 -2.38 -1.08 4.10
C ILE A 77 -3.40 0.05 4.25
N GLY A 78 -3.48 0.95 3.27
CA GLY A 78 -4.51 2.00 3.26
C GLY A 78 -5.91 1.40 3.24
N TRP A 79 -6.11 0.32 2.48
CA TRP A 79 -7.38 -0.39 2.41
C TRP A 79 -7.78 -1.02 3.76
N SER A 80 -6.84 -1.64 4.48
CA SER A 80 -7.11 -2.22 5.80
C SER A 80 -7.44 -1.16 6.86
N ALA A 81 -6.97 0.07 6.69
CA ALA A 81 -7.35 1.20 7.55
C ALA A 81 -8.75 1.77 7.23
N LEU A 82 -9.18 1.69 5.98
CA LEU A 82 -10.46 2.26 5.50
C LEU A 82 -11.63 1.29 5.65
N VAL A 83 -11.42 -0.02 5.50
CA VAL A 83 -12.48 -1.03 5.55
C VAL A 83 -12.40 -1.82 6.87
N PRO A 84 -13.31 -1.59 7.83
CA PRO A 84 -13.37 -2.35 9.07
C PRO A 84 -13.72 -3.81 8.76
N GLY A 85 -12.81 -4.74 9.05
CA GLY A 85 -12.99 -6.19 8.81
C GLY A 85 -12.12 -6.77 7.69
N ALA A 86 -11.36 -5.95 6.96
CA ALA A 86 -10.33 -6.42 6.05
C ALA A 86 -9.08 -6.88 6.83
N LYS A 87 -9.23 -7.94 7.63
CA LYS A 87 -8.07 -8.72 8.09
C LYS A 87 -7.64 -9.55 6.88
N GLY A 88 -6.48 -9.21 6.31
CA GLY A 88 -5.76 -10.09 5.40
C GLY A 88 -5.36 -11.38 6.08
#